data_AF-A0A9R0U3Z8-F1
#
_entry.id   AF-A0A9R0U3Z8-F1
#
_cell.length_a   1.000
_cell.length_b   1.000
_cell.length_c   1.000
_cell.angle_alpha   90.00
_cell.angle_beta   90.00
_cell.angle_gamma   90.00
#
_symmetry.space_group_name_H-M   'P 1'
#
loop_
_entity.id
_entity.type
_entity.pdbx_description
1 polymer ?
#
loop_
_entity_poly.entity_id
_entity_poly.type
_entity_poly.pdbx_seq_one_letter_code
_entity_poly.pdbx_strand_id
1 'polypeptide(L)'
;MRGLVSGNSKLRSNLNTYAVPTVIEVDTDSIFAMLGFISVGPSADANKLDVPLKSDQCIAALVSLLKVSRNLALVEGDIHMDSDELLEQEDNKGAVIISVKGIAVRVPANWFVLALTHSDETLRIDAAESLFLNPKTSSLPSSLELSLLKLAVPLNMRCSSTAFQMKWAGLFRKFFSRVRTALDRQLKQGSWLPSPNSIVKEARPVDTVMDTTVQRAEDLFQFMKWLGSFLFNSCYPSAPYERKTIAMELILIMVDVWPIRRSEGKTDVHPYNDSITLPDSTISFVGSIIDSWDKLRENSFRILLQFPTPLPGISQSASINDVIRWAKELVLSPRVRESDAGALTFRLIFRKYVLELGCVIVFSEENDCLQCYTKSTDGDTEVIASQNPVAQYISSLIQWLCTVVEEGERDLCEACKRSFVHGVLLTLRYTFDELHWNSAAIQSCLSEMRSLVGKLLQLIMRITSVALWVVSSDAWYMPYDMDDMIDDGSFLLDIIDEDQPDTALATTEKNAKSGNNGKPAEHVIMVGCWLAMKEVMD
;
A
#
# COMPACT_ATOMS: atom_id res chain seq x y z
N MET A 1 -38.16 7.20 2.84
CA MET A 1 -38.10 6.50 1.53
C MET A 1 -37.71 7.39 0.35
N ARG A 2 -38.47 8.43 -0.04
CA ARG A 2 -38.13 9.26 -1.23
C ARG A 2 -36.70 9.85 -1.21
N GLY A 3 -36.19 10.25 -0.05
CA GLY A 3 -34.80 10.71 0.09
C GLY A 3 -33.75 9.61 -0.09
N LEU A 4 -34.03 8.37 0.33
CA LEU A 4 -33.12 7.21 0.15
C LEU A 4 -33.04 6.75 -1.31
N VAL A 5 -34.17 6.89 -2.01
CA VAL A 5 -34.32 6.58 -3.43
C VAL A 5 -33.88 7.76 -4.32
N SER A 6 -33.49 8.88 -3.72
CA SER A 6 -32.95 10.01 -4.49
C SER A 6 -31.56 9.67 -5.05
N GLY A 7 -31.23 10.22 -6.22
CA GLY A 7 -29.88 10.11 -6.79
C GLY A 7 -28.82 10.95 -6.06
N ASN A 8 -29.15 11.58 -4.94
CA ASN A 8 -28.23 12.44 -4.20
C ASN A 8 -27.54 11.65 -3.07
N SER A 9 -26.28 11.28 -3.30
CA SER A 9 -25.46 10.50 -2.38
C SER A 9 -25.30 11.18 -1.01
N LYS A 10 -25.15 12.51 -0.97
CA LYS A 10 -25.02 13.28 0.28
C LYS A 10 -26.30 13.26 1.11
N LEU A 11 -27.45 13.45 0.45
CA LEU A 11 -28.74 13.36 1.13
C LEU A 11 -28.94 11.95 1.70
N ARG A 12 -28.65 10.90 0.92
CA ARG A 12 -28.76 9.51 1.37
C ARG A 12 -27.83 9.23 2.56
N SER A 13 -26.57 9.68 2.51
CA SER A 13 -25.63 9.53 3.63
C SER A 13 -26.14 10.22 4.90
N ASN A 14 -26.65 11.45 4.81
CA ASN A 14 -27.20 12.16 5.97
C ASN A 14 -28.41 11.45 6.55
N LEU A 15 -29.30 10.93 5.70
CA LEU A 15 -30.45 10.16 6.15
C LEU A 15 -30.03 8.86 6.85
N ASN A 16 -29.05 8.14 6.30
CA ASN A 16 -28.53 6.90 6.88
C ASN A 16 -27.85 7.14 8.23
N THR A 17 -27.24 8.30 8.44
CA THR A 17 -26.56 8.63 9.71
C THR A 17 -27.52 9.16 10.77
N TYR A 18 -28.46 10.04 10.41
CA TYR A 18 -29.21 10.82 11.40
C TYR A 18 -30.70 10.51 11.49
N ALA A 19 -31.34 10.07 10.40
CA ALA A 19 -32.80 9.96 10.35
C ALA A 19 -33.28 8.50 10.41
N VAL A 20 -32.76 7.65 9.53
CA VAL A 20 -33.19 6.25 9.40
C VAL A 20 -32.96 5.46 10.69
N PRO A 21 -31.81 5.57 11.39
CA PRO A 21 -31.62 4.87 12.66
C PRO A 21 -32.68 5.24 13.70
N THR A 22 -32.92 6.54 13.89
CA THR A 22 -33.91 7.03 14.87
C THR A 22 -35.34 6.57 14.54
N VAL A 23 -35.72 6.55 13.25
CA VAL A 23 -37.04 6.05 12.86
C VAL A 23 -37.20 4.56 13.15
N ILE A 24 -36.18 3.75 12.84
CA ILE A 24 -36.20 2.31 13.08
C ILE A 24 -36.12 2.00 14.58
N GLU A 25 -35.44 2.81 15.39
CA GLU A 25 -35.42 2.67 16.85
C GLU A 25 -36.79 2.95 17.49
N VAL A 26 -37.56 3.90 16.93
CA VAL A 26 -38.92 4.23 17.42
C VAL A 26 -39.92 3.16 17.02
N ASP A 27 -39.88 2.70 15.77
CA ASP A 27 -40.72 1.61 15.26
C ASP A 27 -39.87 0.62 14.46
N THR A 28 -39.48 -0.46 15.13
CA THR A 28 -38.63 -1.50 14.52
C THR A 28 -39.33 -2.27 13.39
N ASP A 29 -40.67 -2.36 13.38
CA ASP A 29 -41.41 -3.11 12.36
C ASP A 29 -41.62 -2.29 11.08
N SER A 30 -41.42 -0.96 11.16
CA SER A 30 -41.41 -0.06 10.00
C SER A 30 -40.43 -0.50 8.90
N ILE A 31 -39.39 -1.25 9.25
CA ILE A 31 -38.43 -1.82 8.29
C ILE A 31 -39.09 -2.68 7.22
N PHE A 32 -40.09 -3.50 7.57
CA PHE A 32 -40.75 -4.38 6.62
C PHE A 32 -41.62 -3.59 5.66
N ALA A 33 -42.22 -2.49 6.11
CA ALA A 33 -42.94 -1.56 5.24
C ALA A 33 -41.97 -0.80 4.31
N MET A 34 -40.78 -0.41 4.81
CA MET A 34 -39.74 0.22 4.00
C MET A 34 -39.13 -0.73 2.95
N LEU A 35 -38.98 -2.02 3.28
CA LEU A 35 -38.58 -3.05 2.32
C LEU A 35 -39.70 -3.36 1.32
N GLY A 36 -40.95 -3.41 1.76
CA GLY A 36 -42.11 -3.54 0.88
C GLY A 36 -42.21 -2.41 -0.14
N PHE A 37 -41.81 -1.19 0.23
CA PHE A 37 -41.76 -0.02 -0.68
C PHE A 37 -40.82 -0.23 -1.88
N ILE A 38 -39.80 -1.09 -1.77
CA ILE A 38 -38.89 -1.46 -2.86
C ILE A 38 -39.17 -2.85 -3.43
N SER A 39 -40.36 -3.40 -3.17
CA SER A 39 -40.79 -4.75 -3.59
C SER A 39 -39.89 -5.88 -3.07
N VAL A 40 -39.39 -5.73 -1.84
CA VAL A 40 -38.54 -6.72 -1.15
C VAL A 40 -39.23 -7.21 0.12
N GLY A 41 -39.16 -8.51 0.39
CA GLY A 41 -39.68 -9.12 1.62
C GLY A 41 -41.20 -9.37 1.64
N PRO A 42 -41.76 -9.76 2.80
CA PRO A 42 -43.13 -10.28 2.91
C PRO A 42 -44.23 -9.25 2.60
N SER A 43 -43.90 -7.95 2.54
CA SER A 43 -44.83 -6.86 2.23
C SER A 43 -44.74 -6.39 0.75
N ALA A 44 -44.00 -7.11 -0.11
CA ALA A 44 -43.76 -6.71 -1.50
C ALA A 44 -45.05 -6.49 -2.32
N ASP A 45 -46.12 -7.23 -2.01
CA ASP A 45 -47.41 -7.15 -2.74
C ASP A 45 -48.40 -6.12 -2.16
N ALA A 46 -48.15 -5.60 -0.95
CA ALA A 46 -49.11 -4.77 -0.21
C ALA A 46 -49.05 -3.27 -0.57
N ASN A 47 -47.89 -2.78 -1.05
CA ASN A 47 -47.63 -1.35 -1.26
C ASN A 47 -47.08 -1.09 -2.69
N LYS A 48 -47.90 -1.33 -3.71
CA LYS A 48 -47.55 -0.97 -5.10
C LYS A 48 -47.61 0.55 -5.29
N LEU A 49 -46.50 1.14 -5.75
CA LEU A 49 -46.40 2.55 -6.14
C LEU A 49 -47.13 2.85 -7.45
N ASP A 50 -47.64 4.07 -7.60
CA ASP A 50 -48.18 4.62 -8.87
C ASP A 50 -47.10 4.87 -9.94
N VAL A 51 -45.82 4.90 -9.54
CA VAL A 51 -44.66 5.11 -10.45
C VAL A 51 -43.61 4.02 -10.20
N PRO A 52 -43.18 3.27 -11.24
CA PRO A 52 -42.18 2.23 -11.09
C PRO A 52 -40.81 2.83 -10.76
N LEU A 53 -40.20 2.40 -9.65
CA LEU A 53 -38.83 2.75 -9.30
C LEU A 53 -37.84 2.05 -10.25
N LYS A 54 -36.74 2.74 -10.58
CA LYS A 54 -35.64 2.11 -11.32
C LYS A 54 -34.91 1.09 -10.44
N SER A 55 -34.25 0.10 -11.04
CA SER A 55 -33.47 -0.89 -10.31
C SER A 55 -32.42 -0.25 -9.39
N ASP A 56 -31.67 0.75 -9.89
CA ASP A 56 -30.62 1.45 -9.14
C ASP A 56 -31.16 2.16 -7.88
N GLN A 57 -32.37 2.68 -8.01
CA GLN A 57 -33.10 3.37 -6.96
C GLN A 57 -33.52 2.41 -5.83
N CYS A 58 -34.00 1.22 -6.19
CA CYS A 58 -34.31 0.17 -5.24
C CYS A 58 -33.05 -0.35 -4.54
N ILE A 59 -31.95 -0.53 -5.29
CA ILE A 59 -30.66 -0.98 -4.75
C ILE A 59 -30.11 0.02 -3.73
N ALA A 60 -30.16 1.33 -4.02
CA ALA A 60 -29.71 2.36 -3.10
C ALA A 60 -30.48 2.37 -1.77
N ALA A 61 -31.79 2.20 -1.84
CA ALA A 61 -32.63 2.10 -0.65
C ALA A 61 -32.38 0.79 0.11
N LEU A 62 -32.24 -0.35 -0.59
CA LEU A 62 -31.90 -1.63 0.04
C LEU A 62 -30.60 -1.54 0.83
N VAL A 63 -29.52 -1.07 0.21
CA VAL A 63 -28.20 -0.95 0.87
C VAL A 63 -28.27 -0.04 2.09
N SER A 64 -28.98 1.08 1.98
CA SER A 64 -29.19 2.02 3.09
C SER A 64 -29.92 1.37 4.27
N LEU A 65 -31.01 0.65 3.99
CA LEU A 65 -31.77 -0.06 5.00
C LEU A 65 -30.93 -1.18 5.63
N LEU A 66 -30.24 -2.00 4.83
CA LEU A 66 -29.40 -3.08 5.33
C LEU A 66 -28.27 -2.57 6.22
N LYS A 67 -27.62 -1.46 5.83
CA LYS A 67 -26.56 -0.82 6.61
C LYS A 67 -27.06 -0.42 7.99
N VAL A 68 -28.15 0.34 8.04
CA VAL A 68 -28.71 0.80 9.32
C VAL A 68 -29.20 -0.38 10.16
N SER A 69 -29.85 -1.36 9.53
CA SER A 69 -30.38 -2.53 10.22
C SER A 69 -29.28 -3.40 10.82
N ARG A 70 -28.13 -3.54 10.15
CA ARG A 70 -26.96 -4.21 10.73
C ARG A 70 -26.32 -3.42 11.85
N ASN A 71 -26.23 -2.10 11.73
CA ASN A 71 -25.74 -1.24 12.81
C ASN A 71 -26.61 -1.32 14.08
N LEU A 72 -27.93 -1.44 13.90
CA LEU A 72 -28.90 -1.65 14.99
C LEU A 72 -29.03 -3.12 15.43
N ALA A 73 -28.20 -4.02 14.90
CA ALA A 73 -28.23 -5.46 15.18
C ALA A 73 -29.60 -6.15 14.94
N LEU A 74 -30.40 -5.62 14.00
CA LEU A 74 -31.70 -6.20 13.60
C LEU A 74 -31.58 -7.32 12.56
N VAL A 75 -30.49 -7.30 11.78
CA VAL A 75 -30.16 -8.37 10.84
C VAL A 75 -29.43 -9.46 11.59
N GLU A 76 -30.05 -10.64 11.65
CA GLU A 76 -29.52 -11.80 12.35
C GLU A 76 -28.96 -12.82 11.36
N GLY A 77 -27.88 -13.49 11.75
CA GLY A 77 -27.31 -14.58 10.96
C GLY A 77 -26.50 -14.11 9.75
N ASP A 78 -26.25 -15.04 8.83
CA ASP A 78 -25.50 -14.77 7.62
C ASP A 78 -26.44 -14.65 6.42
N ILE A 79 -25.91 -14.18 5.30
CA ILE A 79 -26.66 -14.06 4.05
C ILE A 79 -26.50 -15.37 3.28
N HIS A 80 -27.61 -16.04 2.97
CA HIS A 80 -27.62 -17.36 2.33
C HIS A 80 -28.41 -17.32 1.01
N MET A 81 -28.00 -18.13 0.02
CA MET A 81 -28.84 -18.36 -1.15
C MET A 81 -30.06 -19.21 -0.76
N ASP A 82 -31.21 -18.93 -1.38
CA ASP A 82 -32.41 -19.75 -1.21
C ASP A 82 -32.14 -21.15 -1.78
N SER A 83 -32.32 -22.19 -0.96
CA SER A 83 -31.98 -23.58 -1.34
C SER A 83 -33.06 -24.22 -2.22
N ASP A 84 -34.26 -23.62 -2.28
CA ASP A 84 -35.41 -24.14 -3.03
C ASP A 84 -35.30 -23.91 -4.56
N GLU A 85 -34.42 -23.02 -5.03
CA GLU A 85 -34.26 -22.69 -6.46
C GLU A 85 -33.17 -23.51 -7.19
N LEU A 86 -32.47 -24.42 -6.50
CA LEU A 86 -31.49 -25.31 -7.14
C LEU A 86 -32.11 -26.36 -8.07
N LEU A 87 -33.45 -26.44 -8.14
CA LEU A 87 -34.19 -27.48 -8.87
C LEU A 87 -35.02 -26.97 -10.06
N GLU A 88 -35.11 -25.66 -10.33
CA GLU A 88 -35.92 -25.15 -11.44
C GLU A 88 -35.22 -24.07 -12.29
N GLN A 89 -34.77 -24.52 -13.48
CA GLN A 89 -34.58 -23.78 -14.74
C GLN A 89 -33.54 -22.64 -14.85
N GLU A 90 -32.82 -22.68 -15.98
CA GLU A 90 -31.61 -21.94 -16.37
C GLU A 90 -31.74 -20.41 -16.56
N ASP A 91 -32.83 -19.77 -16.13
CA ASP A 91 -33.06 -18.33 -16.38
C ASP A 91 -33.57 -17.53 -15.17
N ASN A 92 -33.65 -18.15 -13.98
CA ASN A 92 -34.11 -17.45 -12.77
C ASN A 92 -32.93 -16.90 -11.94
N LYS A 93 -32.90 -15.57 -11.77
CA LYS A 93 -31.89 -14.87 -10.96
C LYS A 93 -32.11 -15.24 -9.50
N GLY A 94 -31.29 -16.16 -8.98
CA GLY A 94 -31.44 -16.73 -7.64
C GLY A 94 -31.80 -15.71 -6.55
N ALA A 95 -32.68 -16.08 -5.63
CA ALA A 95 -33.02 -15.28 -4.47
C ALA A 95 -32.05 -15.51 -3.30
N VAL A 96 -31.83 -14.46 -2.52
CA VAL A 96 -31.04 -14.46 -1.29
C VAL A 96 -31.97 -14.22 -0.12
N ILE A 97 -31.82 -15.01 0.93
CA ILE A 97 -32.58 -14.87 2.17
C ILE A 97 -31.73 -14.15 3.21
N ILE A 98 -32.32 -13.13 3.82
CA ILE A 98 -31.78 -12.39 4.96
C ILE A 98 -32.76 -12.51 6.11
N SER A 99 -32.30 -12.86 7.31
CA SER A 99 -33.14 -12.84 8.52
C SER A 99 -33.11 -11.45 9.15
N VAL A 100 -34.26 -10.79 9.20
CA VAL A 100 -34.45 -9.51 9.89
C VAL A 100 -35.43 -9.75 11.03
N LYS A 101 -34.98 -9.61 12.28
CA LYS A 101 -35.76 -9.96 13.50
C LYS A 101 -36.40 -11.36 13.44
N GLY A 102 -35.69 -12.34 12.90
CA GLY A 102 -36.19 -13.71 12.73
C GLY A 102 -37.16 -13.93 11.54
N ILE A 103 -37.46 -12.90 10.75
CA ILE A 103 -38.29 -12.99 9.55
C ILE A 103 -37.39 -13.10 8.32
N ALA A 104 -37.64 -14.12 7.50
CA ALA A 104 -36.95 -14.33 6.23
C ALA A 104 -37.39 -13.30 5.18
N VAL A 105 -36.45 -12.47 4.73
CA VAL A 105 -36.62 -11.47 3.67
C VAL A 105 -35.92 -11.97 2.41
N ARG A 106 -36.68 -12.17 1.33
CA ARG A 106 -36.17 -12.54 0.01
C ARG A 106 -35.73 -11.30 -0.77
N VAL A 107 -34.50 -11.32 -1.27
CA VAL A 107 -33.88 -10.27 -2.08
C VAL A 107 -33.26 -10.89 -3.34
N PRO A 108 -33.40 -10.28 -4.54
CA PRO A 108 -32.73 -10.79 -5.73
C PRO A 108 -31.19 -10.79 -5.58
N ALA A 109 -30.51 -11.91 -5.85
CA ALA A 109 -29.05 -12.03 -5.70
C ALA A 109 -28.29 -11.01 -6.56
N ASN A 110 -28.81 -10.72 -7.75
CA ASN A 110 -28.21 -9.77 -8.68
C ASN A 110 -28.15 -8.34 -8.10
N TRP A 111 -29.01 -7.97 -7.15
CA TRP A 111 -28.98 -6.65 -6.53
C TRP A 111 -27.74 -6.45 -5.67
N PHE A 112 -27.20 -7.50 -5.03
CA PHE A 112 -25.94 -7.41 -4.29
C PHE A 112 -24.74 -7.22 -5.19
N VAL A 113 -24.71 -7.93 -6.31
CA VAL A 113 -23.67 -7.74 -7.33
C VAL A 113 -23.72 -6.32 -7.87
N LEU A 114 -24.90 -5.83 -8.26
CA LEU A 114 -25.08 -4.48 -8.77
C LEU A 114 -24.77 -3.40 -7.71
N ALA A 115 -25.05 -3.66 -6.43
CA ALA A 115 -24.68 -2.75 -5.34
C ALA A 115 -23.16 -2.61 -5.19
N LEU A 116 -22.42 -3.72 -5.27
CA LEU A 116 -20.96 -3.76 -5.13
C LEU A 116 -20.22 -3.19 -6.35
N THR A 117 -20.89 -3.11 -7.50
CA THR A 117 -20.35 -2.57 -8.76
C THR A 117 -21.04 -1.27 -9.20
N HIS A 118 -21.82 -0.65 -8.30
CA HIS A 118 -22.59 0.54 -8.60
C HIS A 118 -21.69 1.74 -8.97
N SER A 119 -22.18 2.63 -9.81
CA SER A 119 -21.46 3.84 -10.24
C SER A 119 -21.10 4.77 -9.07
N ASP A 120 -22.00 4.87 -8.09
CA ASP A 120 -21.79 5.60 -6.83
C ASP A 120 -20.86 4.84 -5.86
N GLU A 121 -19.66 5.39 -5.67
CA GLU A 121 -18.64 4.95 -4.71
C GLU A 121 -19.16 4.78 -3.28
N THR A 122 -20.03 5.68 -2.81
CA THR A 122 -20.55 5.64 -1.44
C THR A 122 -21.46 4.44 -1.24
N LEU A 123 -22.25 4.09 -2.27
CA LEU A 123 -23.13 2.94 -2.25
C LEU A 123 -22.31 1.64 -2.27
N ARG A 124 -21.25 1.57 -3.09
CA ARG A 124 -20.35 0.39 -3.12
C ARG A 124 -19.74 0.11 -1.74
N ILE A 125 -19.28 1.15 -1.04
CA ILE A 125 -18.73 1.03 0.32
C ILE A 125 -19.81 0.60 1.30
N ASP A 126 -20.98 1.26 1.28
CA ASP A 126 -22.07 0.96 2.19
C ASP A 126 -22.59 -0.48 1.99
N ALA A 127 -22.63 -0.94 0.74
CA ALA A 127 -22.97 -2.32 0.39
C ALA A 127 -21.92 -3.30 0.93
N ALA A 128 -20.65 -3.05 0.69
CA ALA A 128 -19.56 -3.87 1.20
C ALA A 128 -19.55 -3.91 2.74
N GLU A 129 -19.73 -2.76 3.41
CA GLU A 129 -19.76 -2.66 4.87
C GLU A 129 -20.91 -3.49 5.44
N SER A 130 -22.10 -3.35 4.84
CA SER A 130 -23.28 -4.10 5.25
C SER A 130 -23.10 -5.59 5.01
N LEU A 131 -22.58 -6.03 3.87
CA LEU A 131 -22.46 -7.45 3.56
C LEU A 131 -21.38 -8.14 4.40
N PHE A 132 -20.21 -7.52 4.53
CA PHE A 132 -19.01 -8.22 5.02
C PHE A 132 -18.72 -8.00 6.50
N LEU A 133 -19.32 -6.99 7.14
CA LEU A 133 -19.22 -6.79 8.57
C LEU A 133 -20.49 -7.30 9.27
N ASN A 134 -20.29 -8.11 10.30
CA ASN A 134 -21.36 -8.64 11.15
C ASN A 134 -21.12 -8.13 12.59
N PRO A 135 -22.16 -7.67 13.32
CA PRO A 135 -22.06 -7.32 14.73
C PRO A 135 -21.43 -8.43 15.59
N LYS A 136 -21.65 -9.70 15.23
CA LYS A 136 -21.01 -10.84 15.86
C LYS A 136 -19.60 -11.03 15.29
N THR A 137 -18.60 -10.40 15.91
CA THR A 137 -17.20 -10.40 15.45
C THR A 137 -16.53 -11.78 15.40
N SER A 138 -17.10 -12.80 16.06
CA SER A 138 -16.60 -14.17 16.01
C SER A 138 -17.33 -15.10 15.04
N SER A 139 -18.34 -14.62 14.30
CA SER A 139 -19.04 -15.46 13.32
C SER A 139 -18.22 -15.58 12.03
N LEU A 140 -18.14 -16.81 11.50
CA LEU A 140 -17.54 -17.08 10.20
C LEU A 140 -18.41 -16.43 9.10
N PRO A 141 -17.83 -15.83 8.04
CA PRO A 141 -18.61 -15.38 6.87
C PRO A 141 -19.31 -16.55 6.16
N SER A 142 -20.35 -16.26 5.39
CA SER A 142 -20.99 -17.27 4.52
C SER A 142 -20.22 -17.45 3.20
N SER A 143 -20.43 -18.58 2.51
CA SER A 143 -19.83 -18.82 1.20
C SER A 143 -20.25 -17.77 0.15
N LEU A 144 -21.49 -17.28 0.25
CA LEU A 144 -22.00 -16.18 -0.59
C LEU A 144 -21.31 -14.85 -0.27
N GLU A 145 -21.09 -14.52 1.00
CA GLU A 145 -20.34 -13.32 1.39
C GLU A 145 -18.91 -13.37 0.82
N LEU A 146 -18.24 -14.52 0.90
CA LEU A 146 -16.90 -14.71 0.33
C LEU A 146 -16.89 -14.63 -1.21
N SER A 147 -17.89 -15.18 -1.90
CA SER A 147 -17.98 -15.11 -3.36
C SER A 147 -18.25 -13.68 -3.85
N LEU A 148 -19.12 -12.95 -3.17
CA LEU A 148 -19.37 -11.52 -3.45
C LEU A 148 -18.12 -10.68 -3.19
N LEU A 149 -17.36 -10.95 -2.12
CA LEU A 149 -16.11 -10.24 -1.84
C LEU A 149 -15.04 -10.55 -2.91
N LYS A 150 -14.97 -11.80 -3.37
CA LYS A 150 -14.07 -12.23 -4.47
C LYS A 150 -14.37 -11.50 -5.78
N LEU A 151 -15.63 -11.13 -6.01
CA LEU A 151 -16.06 -10.31 -7.14
C LEU A 151 -15.79 -8.81 -6.92
N ALA A 152 -16.11 -8.30 -5.72
CA ALA A 152 -16.04 -6.88 -5.42
C ALA A 152 -14.60 -6.36 -5.35
N VAL A 153 -13.67 -7.11 -4.76
CA VAL A 153 -12.29 -6.65 -4.56
C VAL A 153 -11.61 -6.27 -5.88
N PRO A 154 -11.55 -7.15 -6.91
CA PRO A 154 -10.89 -6.81 -8.18
C PRO A 154 -11.48 -5.58 -8.88
N LEU A 155 -12.80 -5.41 -8.82
CA LEU A 155 -13.52 -4.32 -9.49
C LEU A 155 -13.32 -2.96 -8.79
N ASN A 156 -12.95 -2.97 -7.52
CA ASN A 156 -12.76 -1.76 -6.72
C ASN A 156 -11.27 -1.35 -6.58
N MET A 157 -10.34 -2.09 -7.18
CA MET A 157 -8.90 -1.80 -7.09
C MET A 157 -8.45 -0.50 -7.78
N ARG A 158 -9.25 0.07 -8.68
CA ARG A 158 -8.86 1.27 -9.46
C ARG A 158 -9.61 2.54 -9.05
N CYS A 159 -10.13 2.59 -7.83
CA CYS A 159 -10.84 3.78 -7.36
C CYS A 159 -9.83 4.90 -7.02
N SER A 160 -9.97 6.05 -7.71
CA SER A 160 -9.08 7.22 -7.57
C SER A 160 -9.42 8.11 -6.36
N SER A 161 -10.65 8.03 -5.87
CA SER A 161 -11.14 8.82 -4.74
C SER A 161 -10.42 8.46 -3.43
N THR A 162 -9.77 9.44 -2.81
CA THR A 162 -9.07 9.29 -1.53
C THR A 162 -10.05 8.90 -0.40
N ALA A 163 -11.25 9.49 -0.42
CA ALA A 163 -12.32 9.16 0.53
C ALA A 163 -12.77 7.70 0.38
N PHE A 164 -12.81 7.18 -0.86
CA PHE A 164 -13.09 5.77 -1.10
C PHE A 164 -11.98 4.90 -0.52
N GLN A 165 -10.71 5.18 -0.86
CA GLN A 165 -9.55 4.43 -0.42
C GLN A 165 -9.50 4.32 1.11
N MET A 166 -9.66 5.43 1.84
CA MET A 166 -9.66 5.45 3.31
C MET A 166 -10.77 4.58 3.91
N LYS A 167 -12.00 4.68 3.38
CA LYS A 167 -13.13 3.88 3.86
C LYS A 167 -12.97 2.40 3.54
N TRP A 168 -12.46 2.09 2.34
CA TRP A 168 -12.17 0.72 1.92
C TRP A 168 -11.11 0.07 2.79
N ALA A 169 -9.99 0.76 3.03
CA ALA A 169 -8.96 0.35 3.97
C ALA A 169 -9.53 0.15 5.39
N GLY A 170 -10.38 1.08 5.86
CA GLY A 170 -11.08 0.96 7.14
C GLY A 170 -11.97 -0.28 7.25
N LEU A 171 -12.72 -0.60 6.19
CA LEU A 171 -13.54 -1.81 6.09
C LEU A 171 -12.67 -3.07 6.17
N PHE A 172 -11.58 -3.14 5.40
CA PHE A 172 -10.69 -4.29 5.41
C PHE A 172 -9.96 -4.48 6.74
N ARG A 173 -9.61 -3.40 7.44
CA ARG A 173 -9.05 -3.48 8.80
C ARG A 173 -10.02 -4.15 9.77
N LYS A 174 -11.31 -3.78 9.73
CA LYS A 174 -12.36 -4.43 10.53
C LYS A 174 -12.57 -5.88 10.09
N PHE A 175 -12.62 -6.13 8.79
CA PHE A 175 -12.82 -7.47 8.23
C PHE A 175 -11.68 -8.41 8.63
N PHE A 176 -10.42 -8.03 8.45
CA PHE A 176 -9.27 -8.86 8.84
C PHE A 176 -9.23 -9.13 10.35
N SER A 177 -9.55 -8.15 11.19
CA SER A 177 -9.69 -8.35 12.64
C SER A 177 -10.79 -9.37 12.99
N ARG A 178 -11.94 -9.31 12.30
CA ARG A 178 -13.02 -10.30 12.41
C ARG A 178 -12.53 -11.69 11.99
N VAL A 179 -11.88 -11.80 10.84
CA VAL A 179 -11.35 -13.07 10.32
C VAL A 179 -10.37 -13.70 11.31
N ARG A 180 -9.43 -12.92 11.86
CA ARG A 180 -8.50 -13.40 12.89
C ARG A 180 -9.25 -13.94 14.11
N THR A 181 -10.20 -13.17 14.62
CA THR A 181 -11.00 -13.55 15.79
C THR A 181 -11.81 -14.83 15.54
N ALA A 182 -12.40 -14.97 14.34
CA ALA A 182 -13.21 -16.13 13.97
C ALA A 182 -12.35 -17.39 13.81
N LEU A 183 -11.21 -17.32 13.11
CA LEU A 183 -10.32 -18.46 12.90
C LEU A 183 -9.59 -18.87 14.20
N ASP A 184 -9.09 -17.91 14.99
CA ASP A 184 -8.44 -18.18 16.27
C ASP A 184 -9.40 -18.88 17.25
N ARG A 185 -10.70 -18.54 17.21
CA ARG A 185 -11.72 -19.23 18.00
C ARG A 185 -11.87 -20.68 17.57
N GLN A 186 -11.92 -20.98 16.28
CA GLN A 186 -12.02 -22.38 15.80
C GLN A 186 -10.77 -23.19 16.16
N LEU A 187 -9.59 -22.58 16.00
CA LEU A 187 -8.33 -23.21 16.35
C LEU A 187 -8.23 -23.53 17.85
N LYS A 188 -8.60 -22.58 18.73
CA LYS A 188 -8.62 -22.81 20.19
C LYS A 188 -9.65 -23.84 20.65
N GLN A 189 -10.74 -23.98 19.91
CA GLN A 189 -11.76 -25.01 20.16
C GLN A 189 -11.32 -26.39 19.67
N GLY A 190 -10.24 -26.48 18.87
CA GLY A 190 -9.78 -27.73 18.27
C GLY A 190 -10.72 -28.28 17.19
N SER A 191 -11.73 -27.51 16.77
CA SER A 191 -12.71 -27.92 15.76
C SER A 191 -12.11 -27.95 14.36
N TRP A 192 -11.19 -27.02 14.07
CA TRP A 192 -10.55 -26.89 12.77
C TRP A 192 -9.04 -26.69 12.93
N LEU A 193 -8.27 -27.35 12.06
CA LEU A 193 -6.86 -27.08 11.83
C LEU A 193 -6.66 -26.73 10.35
N PRO A 194 -5.83 -25.72 10.04
CA PRO A 194 -5.55 -25.34 8.67
C PRO A 194 -4.91 -26.50 7.91
N SER A 195 -5.55 -26.93 6.83
CA SER A 195 -4.98 -27.93 5.93
C SER A 195 -4.08 -27.22 4.92
N PRO A 196 -2.76 -27.48 4.89
CA PRO A 196 -1.87 -26.85 3.93
C PRO A 196 -2.15 -27.29 2.47
N ASN A 197 -2.82 -28.43 2.25
CA ASN A 197 -2.97 -29.08 0.94
C ASN A 197 -4.37 -29.70 0.68
N SER A 198 -5.47 -29.11 1.13
CA SER A 198 -6.80 -29.55 0.67
C SER A 198 -7.16 -28.93 -0.67
N ILE A 199 -6.69 -29.56 -1.74
CA ILE A 199 -7.52 -29.63 -2.96
C ILE A 199 -8.76 -30.42 -2.56
N VAL A 200 -9.93 -29.82 -2.76
CA VAL A 200 -11.27 -30.36 -2.45
C VAL A 200 -11.30 -31.87 -2.75
N LYS A 201 -11.23 -32.69 -1.70
CA LYS A 201 -11.46 -34.14 -1.82
C LYS A 201 -12.93 -34.40 -1.55
N GLU A 202 -13.54 -35.14 -2.46
CA GLU A 202 -14.96 -35.52 -2.47
C GLU A 202 -15.44 -36.08 -1.13
N ALA A 203 -16.74 -35.84 -0.92
CA ALA A 203 -17.51 -36.05 0.29
C ALA A 203 -17.32 -37.42 0.95
N ARG A 204 -17.08 -37.39 2.27
CA ARG A 204 -17.32 -38.52 3.18
C ARG A 204 -18.62 -38.26 3.96
N PRO A 205 -19.33 -39.31 4.42
CA PRO A 205 -20.65 -39.15 5.03
C PRO A 205 -20.55 -38.65 6.49
N VAL A 206 -20.71 -37.33 6.62
CA VAL A 206 -21.60 -36.54 7.50
C VAL A 206 -21.75 -36.90 8.99
N ASP A 207 -21.13 -36.08 9.85
CA ASP A 207 -21.70 -35.57 11.10
C ASP A 207 -22.09 -34.08 10.87
N THR A 208 -23.37 -33.83 10.62
CA THR A 208 -23.92 -32.72 9.81
C THR A 208 -23.61 -31.28 10.24
N VAL A 209 -23.33 -31.01 11.51
CA VAL A 209 -23.18 -29.63 12.02
C VAL A 209 -21.73 -29.24 12.26
N MET A 210 -20.91 -30.16 12.78
CA MET A 210 -19.47 -29.90 12.95
C MET A 210 -18.79 -29.78 11.58
N ASP A 211 -19.12 -30.67 10.63
CA ASP A 211 -18.54 -30.65 9.28
C ASP A 211 -18.80 -29.32 8.54
N THR A 212 -19.97 -28.71 8.72
CA THR A 212 -20.29 -27.42 8.06
C THR A 212 -19.50 -26.25 8.64
N THR A 213 -19.27 -26.21 9.96
CA THR A 213 -18.46 -25.16 10.59
C THR A 213 -16.98 -25.27 10.23
N VAL A 214 -16.45 -26.50 10.15
CA VAL A 214 -15.08 -26.80 9.71
C VAL A 214 -14.90 -26.41 8.26
N GLN A 215 -15.85 -26.76 7.38
CA GLN A 215 -15.81 -26.37 5.98
C GLN A 215 -15.84 -24.85 5.80
N ARG A 216 -16.67 -24.13 6.56
CA ARG A 216 -16.72 -22.65 6.50
C ARG A 216 -15.42 -22.00 6.97
N ALA A 217 -14.76 -22.56 7.98
CA ALA A 217 -13.46 -22.09 8.43
C ALA A 217 -12.37 -22.32 7.35
N GLU A 218 -12.41 -23.49 6.70
CA GLU A 218 -11.51 -23.82 5.60
C GLU A 218 -11.74 -22.92 4.37
N ASP A 219 -13.00 -22.69 3.98
CA ASP A 219 -13.36 -21.80 2.87
C ASP A 219 -12.86 -20.37 3.13
N LEU A 220 -13.00 -19.88 4.36
CA LEU A 220 -12.47 -18.58 4.77
C LEU A 220 -10.94 -18.54 4.70
N PHE A 221 -10.27 -19.59 5.16
CA PHE A 221 -8.81 -19.68 5.11
C PHE A 221 -8.29 -19.70 3.67
N GLN A 222 -8.91 -20.49 2.78
CA GLN A 222 -8.58 -20.53 1.36
C GLN A 222 -8.90 -19.20 0.65
N PHE A 223 -10.01 -18.55 1.00
CA PHE A 223 -10.33 -17.20 0.51
C PHE A 223 -9.23 -16.21 0.88
N MET A 224 -8.74 -16.24 2.12
CA MET A 224 -7.69 -15.33 2.56
C MET A 224 -6.34 -15.60 1.87
N LYS A 225 -6.00 -16.87 1.61
CA LYS A 225 -4.83 -17.22 0.78
C LYS A 225 -4.96 -16.65 -0.64
N TRP A 226 -6.14 -16.81 -1.26
CA TRP A 226 -6.44 -16.23 -2.57
C TRP A 226 -6.32 -14.71 -2.54
N LEU A 227 -6.91 -14.05 -1.53
CA LEU A 227 -6.89 -12.59 -1.40
C LEU A 227 -5.46 -12.07 -1.24
N GLY A 228 -4.67 -12.70 -0.37
CA GLY A 228 -3.24 -12.41 -0.24
C GLY A 228 -2.54 -12.50 -1.59
N SER A 229 -2.60 -13.65 -2.26
CA SER A 229 -2.01 -13.82 -3.59
C SER A 229 -2.50 -12.78 -4.61
N PHE A 230 -3.80 -12.44 -4.61
CA PHE A 230 -4.36 -11.43 -5.51
C PHE A 230 -3.79 -10.03 -5.27
N LEU A 231 -3.64 -9.62 -4.00
CA LEU A 231 -3.09 -8.31 -3.65
C LEU A 231 -1.60 -8.21 -4.04
N PHE A 232 -0.81 -9.24 -3.72
CA PHE A 232 0.60 -9.30 -4.09
C PHE A 232 0.77 -9.29 -5.62
N ASN A 233 0.00 -10.11 -6.34
CA ASN A 233 0.01 -10.12 -7.81
C ASN A 233 -0.56 -8.84 -8.44
N SER A 234 -1.23 -7.98 -7.67
CA SER A 234 -1.68 -6.67 -8.15
C SER A 234 -0.58 -5.60 -8.12
N CYS A 235 0.58 -5.91 -7.53
CA CYS A 235 1.75 -5.03 -7.45
C CYS A 235 2.78 -5.30 -8.58
N TYR A 236 2.32 -5.83 -9.73
CA TYR A 236 3.19 -6.11 -10.87
C TYR A 236 3.83 -4.84 -11.46
N PRO A 237 4.99 -4.93 -12.13
CA PRO A 237 5.61 -3.80 -12.82
C PRO A 237 4.63 -3.13 -13.79
N SER A 238 4.60 -1.81 -13.84
CA SER A 238 3.68 -1.02 -14.68
C SER A 238 2.19 -1.16 -14.35
N ALA A 239 1.81 -1.76 -13.21
CA ALA A 239 0.43 -1.71 -12.74
C ALA A 239 -0.01 -0.25 -12.48
N PRO A 240 -1.28 0.12 -12.78
CA PRO A 240 -1.79 1.47 -12.52
C PRO A 240 -1.62 1.90 -11.08
N TYR A 241 -1.36 3.20 -10.87
CA TYR A 241 -1.12 3.79 -9.56
C TYR A 241 -2.21 3.45 -8.54
N GLU A 242 -3.49 3.58 -8.92
CA GLU A 242 -4.63 3.32 -8.03
C GLU A 242 -4.66 1.86 -7.58
N ARG A 243 -4.35 0.95 -8.50
CA ARG A 243 -4.31 -0.49 -8.23
C ARG A 243 -3.20 -0.84 -7.27
N LYS A 244 -1.98 -0.34 -7.50
CA LYS A 244 -0.86 -0.56 -6.58
C LYS A 244 -1.14 0.06 -5.21
N THR A 245 -1.71 1.26 -5.19
CA THR A 245 -1.99 1.98 -3.94
C THR A 245 -2.95 1.19 -3.05
N ILE A 246 -4.09 0.75 -3.59
CA ILE A 246 -5.05 -0.06 -2.83
C ILE A 246 -4.43 -1.40 -2.47
N ALA A 247 -3.71 -2.06 -3.39
CA ALA A 247 -3.09 -3.36 -3.12
C ALA A 247 -2.10 -3.30 -1.96
N MET A 248 -1.13 -2.39 -2.01
CA MET A 248 -0.11 -2.22 -0.97
C MET A 248 -0.72 -1.77 0.35
N GLU A 249 -1.72 -0.88 0.34
CA GLU A 249 -2.42 -0.47 1.55
C GLU A 249 -3.15 -1.65 2.21
N LEU A 250 -3.84 -2.49 1.44
CA LEU A 250 -4.48 -3.70 1.96
C LEU A 250 -3.46 -4.76 2.42
N ILE A 251 -2.31 -4.90 1.74
CA ILE A 251 -1.22 -5.78 2.20
C ILE A 251 -0.72 -5.33 3.56
N LEU A 252 -0.43 -4.04 3.76
CA LEU A 252 0.05 -3.53 5.05
C LEU A 252 -0.96 -3.81 6.17
N ILE A 253 -2.25 -3.57 5.93
CA ILE A 253 -3.30 -3.89 6.92
C ILE A 253 -3.37 -5.39 7.20
N MET A 254 -3.18 -6.24 6.19
CA MET A 254 -3.14 -7.69 6.37
C MET A 254 -1.94 -8.12 7.23
N VAL A 255 -0.76 -7.53 6.97
CA VAL A 255 0.48 -7.82 7.70
C VAL A 255 0.44 -7.34 9.15
N ASP A 256 -0.23 -6.22 9.42
CA ASP A 256 -0.48 -5.76 10.80
C ASP A 256 -1.30 -6.77 11.61
N VAL A 257 -2.25 -7.46 10.95
CA VAL A 257 -3.10 -8.47 11.60
C VAL A 257 -2.39 -9.82 11.71
N TRP A 258 -1.67 -10.24 10.66
CA TRP A 258 -0.88 -11.46 10.64
C TRP A 258 0.55 -11.15 10.19
N PRO A 259 1.51 -11.00 11.09
CA PRO A 259 2.90 -10.75 10.70
C PRO A 259 3.44 -11.86 9.79
N ILE A 260 4.22 -11.47 8.76
CA ILE A 260 4.89 -12.43 7.85
C ILE A 260 5.99 -13.18 8.59
N ARG A 261 6.74 -12.49 9.47
CA ARG A 261 7.76 -13.10 10.32
C ARG A 261 7.10 -13.92 11.43
N ARG A 262 7.51 -15.19 11.58
CA ARG A 262 7.01 -16.07 12.63
C ARG A 262 7.60 -15.67 13.99
N SER A 263 6.73 -15.54 14.99
CA SER A 263 7.13 -15.66 16.39
C SER A 263 7.32 -17.15 16.68
N GLU A 264 8.51 -17.56 17.09
CA GLU A 264 8.74 -18.94 17.53
C GLU A 264 7.75 -19.32 18.66
N GLY A 265 7.15 -20.51 18.57
CA GLY A 265 6.33 -21.10 19.64
C GLY A 265 4.83 -20.80 19.64
N LYS A 266 4.28 -20.04 18.68
CA LYS A 266 2.81 -19.84 18.55
C LYS A 266 2.24 -20.59 17.36
N THR A 267 1.21 -21.41 17.59
CA THR A 267 0.36 -22.00 16.54
C THR A 267 -0.61 -20.94 16.01
N ASP A 268 -0.08 -19.91 15.36
CA ASP A 268 -0.89 -18.84 14.78
C ASP A 268 -1.32 -19.22 13.34
N VAL A 269 -2.53 -18.83 12.98
CA VAL A 269 -3.05 -19.01 11.61
C VAL A 269 -2.32 -18.04 10.69
N HIS A 270 -1.71 -18.56 9.62
CA HIS A 270 -1.05 -17.75 8.59
C HIS A 270 -1.81 -17.84 7.27
N PRO A 271 -2.63 -16.85 6.93
CA PRO A 271 -3.45 -16.86 5.71
C PRO A 271 -2.67 -16.40 4.47
N TYR A 272 -1.37 -16.68 4.42
CA TYR A 272 -0.50 -16.33 3.30
C TYR A 272 -0.27 -17.54 2.42
N ASN A 273 -0.08 -17.30 1.12
CA ASN A 273 0.48 -18.31 0.24
C ASN A 273 2.01 -18.31 0.40
N ASP A 274 2.62 -19.48 0.32
CA ASP A 274 4.09 -19.62 0.41
C ASP A 274 4.81 -18.82 -0.69
N SER A 275 4.10 -18.51 -1.78
CA SER A 275 4.61 -17.70 -2.89
C SER A 275 4.87 -16.22 -2.54
N ILE A 276 4.31 -15.71 -1.44
CA ILE A 276 4.40 -14.29 -1.08
C ILE A 276 5.85 -13.89 -0.72
N THR A 277 6.60 -14.80 -0.10
CA THR A 277 8.00 -14.59 0.28
C THR A 277 8.97 -15.21 -0.73
N LEU A 278 8.55 -15.44 -1.98
CA LEU A 278 9.47 -15.87 -3.03
C LEU A 278 10.38 -14.72 -3.50
N PRO A 279 11.54 -15.04 -4.10
CA PRO A 279 12.43 -14.05 -4.69
C PRO A 279 11.73 -13.07 -5.64
N ASP A 280 10.83 -13.55 -6.50
CA ASP A 280 10.13 -12.72 -7.48
C ASP A 280 9.30 -11.61 -6.84
N SER A 281 8.58 -11.94 -5.76
CA SER A 281 7.80 -10.97 -4.98
C SER A 281 8.72 -9.91 -4.36
N THR A 282 9.86 -10.33 -3.81
CA THR A 282 10.86 -9.42 -3.23
C THR A 282 11.40 -8.45 -4.28
N ILE A 283 11.82 -8.97 -5.44
CA ILE A 283 12.35 -8.16 -6.54
C ILE A 283 11.29 -7.19 -7.07
N SER A 284 10.02 -7.61 -7.17
CA SER A 284 8.92 -6.73 -7.59
C SER A 284 8.72 -5.53 -6.66
N PHE A 285 8.84 -5.72 -5.34
CA PHE A 285 8.76 -4.61 -4.39
C PHE A 285 10.04 -3.77 -4.37
N VAL A 286 11.23 -4.38 -4.48
CA VAL A 286 12.48 -3.61 -4.60
C VAL A 286 12.41 -2.69 -5.83
N GLY A 287 11.93 -3.20 -6.98
CA GLY A 287 11.66 -2.39 -8.17
C GLY A 287 10.55 -1.36 -7.99
N SER A 288 9.68 -1.50 -6.99
CA SER A 288 8.66 -0.49 -6.66
C SER A 288 9.18 0.62 -5.73
N ILE A 289 10.41 0.52 -5.21
CA ILE A 289 11.04 1.60 -4.42
C ILE A 289 11.38 2.81 -5.32
N ILE A 290 11.57 2.62 -6.62
CA ILE A 290 11.83 3.69 -7.60
C ILE A 290 10.54 4.16 -8.32
N ASP A 291 9.35 3.82 -7.79
CA ASP A 291 8.09 4.25 -8.40
C ASP A 291 7.95 5.80 -8.37
N SER A 292 7.28 6.37 -9.37
CA SER A 292 7.15 7.84 -9.47
C SER A 292 6.36 8.47 -8.33
N TRP A 293 5.62 7.66 -7.55
CA TRP A 293 4.74 8.13 -6.49
C TRP A 293 5.27 7.80 -5.09
N ASP A 294 5.45 8.82 -4.25
CA ASP A 294 6.00 8.71 -2.89
C ASP A 294 5.27 7.66 -2.02
N LYS A 295 3.93 7.65 -2.07
CA LYS A 295 3.11 6.68 -1.31
C LYS A 295 3.44 5.23 -1.69
N LEU A 296 3.75 4.96 -2.96
CA LEU A 296 4.11 3.61 -3.41
C LEU A 296 5.52 3.23 -2.97
N ARG A 297 6.47 4.17 -3.05
CA ARG A 297 7.85 3.96 -2.60
C ARG A 297 7.90 3.62 -1.11
N GLU A 298 7.24 4.43 -0.28
CA GLU A 298 7.17 4.23 1.17
C GLU A 298 6.40 2.94 1.53
N ASN A 299 5.27 2.65 0.88
CA ASN A 299 4.55 1.40 1.14
C ASN A 299 5.37 0.17 0.75
N SER A 300 6.10 0.23 -0.37
CA SER A 300 6.98 -0.85 -0.80
C SER A 300 8.09 -1.11 0.21
N PHE A 301 8.76 -0.04 0.68
CA PHE A 301 9.74 -0.10 1.76
C PHE A 301 9.16 -0.76 3.01
N ARG A 302 7.98 -0.30 3.47
CA ARG A 302 7.30 -0.86 4.66
C ARG A 302 6.96 -2.34 4.50
N ILE A 303 6.49 -2.76 3.33
CA ILE A 303 6.20 -4.17 3.05
C ILE A 303 7.48 -5.00 3.10
N LEU A 304 8.57 -4.54 2.47
CA LEU A 304 9.86 -5.23 2.48
C LEU A 304 10.47 -5.36 3.88
N LEU A 305 10.24 -4.38 4.76
CA LEU A 305 10.64 -4.52 6.17
C LEU A 305 9.97 -5.73 6.84
N GLN A 306 8.74 -6.09 6.45
CA GLN A 306 8.02 -7.22 7.03
C GLN A 306 8.47 -8.58 6.50
N PHE A 307 9.21 -8.62 5.38
CA PHE A 307 9.70 -9.88 4.81
C PHE A 307 10.72 -10.56 5.74
N PRO A 308 11.08 -11.84 5.51
CA PRO A 308 12.20 -12.48 6.19
C PRO A 308 13.52 -11.72 6.00
N THR A 309 14.50 -12.06 6.82
CA THR A 309 15.84 -11.50 6.76
C THR A 309 16.86 -12.65 6.75
N PRO A 310 17.76 -12.74 5.75
CA PRO A 310 17.91 -11.88 4.57
C PRO A 310 16.65 -11.89 3.67
N LEU A 311 16.51 -10.85 2.85
CA LEU A 311 15.40 -10.77 1.90
C LEU A 311 15.49 -11.94 0.89
N PRO A 312 14.39 -12.65 0.61
CA PRO A 312 14.39 -13.75 -0.35
C PRO A 312 14.92 -13.32 -1.73
N GLY A 313 15.90 -14.05 -2.27
CA GLY A 313 16.57 -13.70 -3.53
C GLY A 313 17.76 -12.75 -3.39
N ILE A 314 17.90 -12.06 -2.26
CA ILE A 314 18.98 -11.10 -1.98
C ILE A 314 19.70 -11.53 -0.69
N SER A 315 20.19 -12.77 -0.68
CA SER A 315 20.85 -13.37 0.49
C SER A 315 22.37 -13.46 0.37
N GLN A 316 22.91 -13.42 -0.85
CA GLN A 316 24.34 -13.57 -1.11
C GLN A 316 25.02 -12.21 -1.13
N SER A 317 26.29 -12.14 -0.68
CA SER A 317 27.07 -10.89 -0.72
C SER A 317 27.09 -10.26 -2.12
N ALA A 318 27.21 -11.07 -3.19
CA ALA A 318 27.16 -10.59 -4.57
C ALA A 318 25.84 -9.88 -4.92
N SER A 319 24.69 -10.48 -4.60
CA SER A 319 23.39 -9.86 -4.89
C SER A 319 23.09 -8.66 -4.00
N ILE A 320 23.59 -8.64 -2.77
CA ILE A 320 23.55 -7.45 -1.90
C ILE A 320 24.38 -6.32 -2.52
N ASN A 321 25.58 -6.62 -3.02
CA ASN A 321 26.45 -5.65 -3.68
C ASN A 321 25.84 -5.08 -4.97
N ASP A 322 25.11 -5.89 -5.74
CA ASP A 322 24.37 -5.40 -6.91
C ASP A 322 23.30 -4.38 -6.52
N VAL A 323 22.56 -4.63 -5.44
CA VAL A 323 21.56 -3.69 -4.92
C VAL A 323 22.23 -2.43 -4.36
N ILE A 324 23.37 -2.55 -3.66
CA ILE A 324 24.14 -1.41 -3.17
C ILE A 324 24.62 -0.53 -4.33
N ARG A 325 25.17 -1.14 -5.39
CA ARG A 325 25.65 -0.41 -6.57
C ARG A 325 24.51 0.32 -7.27
N TRP A 326 23.39 -0.36 -7.48
CA TRP A 326 22.17 0.25 -8.04
C TRP A 326 21.65 1.40 -7.15
N ALA A 327 21.55 1.20 -5.84
CA ALA A 327 21.11 2.24 -4.90
C ALA A 327 22.05 3.46 -4.90
N LYS A 328 23.37 3.24 -5.02
CA LYS A 328 24.36 4.31 -5.12
C LYS A 328 24.16 5.16 -6.37
N GLU A 329 23.93 4.54 -7.53
CA GLU A 329 23.62 5.24 -8.78
C GLU A 329 22.37 6.12 -8.64
N LEU A 330 21.33 5.61 -7.97
CA LEU A 330 20.11 6.37 -7.69
C LEU A 330 20.34 7.54 -6.74
N VAL A 331 21.09 7.35 -5.67
CA VAL A 331 21.42 8.43 -4.72
C VAL A 331 22.12 9.61 -5.40
N LEU A 332 22.97 9.33 -6.39
CA LEU A 332 23.68 10.34 -7.17
C LEU A 332 22.85 10.88 -8.36
N SER A 333 21.59 10.46 -8.51
CA SER A 333 20.72 10.99 -9.55
C SER A 333 20.33 12.44 -9.23
N PRO A 334 20.39 13.36 -10.22
CA PRO A 334 19.90 14.72 -10.04
C PRO A 334 18.37 14.79 -9.87
N ARG A 335 17.65 13.69 -10.14
CA ARG A 335 16.20 13.61 -9.95
C ARG A 335 15.90 13.28 -8.49
N VAL A 336 15.27 14.23 -7.79
CA VAL A 336 14.92 14.11 -6.35
C VAL A 336 14.20 12.80 -6.02
N ARG A 337 13.31 12.32 -6.91
CA ARG A 337 12.58 11.06 -6.74
C ARG A 337 13.49 9.83 -6.77
N GLU A 338 14.48 9.83 -7.66
CA GLU A 338 15.44 8.74 -7.78
C GLU A 338 16.42 8.76 -6.60
N SER A 339 16.91 9.94 -6.20
CA SER A 339 17.78 10.06 -5.02
C SER A 339 17.10 9.63 -3.73
N ASP A 340 15.83 9.97 -3.55
CA ASP A 340 15.04 9.52 -2.40
C ASP A 340 14.76 8.01 -2.46
N ALA A 341 14.51 7.43 -3.64
CA ALA A 341 14.43 5.98 -3.81
C ALA A 341 15.76 5.26 -3.46
N GLY A 342 16.89 5.84 -3.85
CA GLY A 342 18.22 5.37 -3.47
C GLY A 342 18.43 5.42 -1.95
N ALA A 343 18.08 6.53 -1.32
CA ALA A 343 18.17 6.70 0.13
C ALA A 343 17.26 5.71 0.89
N LEU A 344 16.02 5.51 0.44
CA LEU A 344 15.11 4.48 0.98
C LEU A 344 15.68 3.06 0.82
N THR A 345 16.36 2.78 -0.30
CA THR A 345 17.02 1.49 -0.52
C THR A 345 18.18 1.30 0.46
N PHE A 346 18.99 2.32 0.71
CA PHE A 346 20.02 2.26 1.74
C PHE A 346 19.44 2.12 3.16
N ARG A 347 18.32 2.78 3.46
CA ARG A 347 17.57 2.58 4.71
C ARG A 347 17.14 1.13 4.88
N LEU A 348 16.63 0.50 3.81
CA LEU A 348 16.28 -0.92 3.80
C LEU A 348 17.51 -1.80 4.04
N ILE A 349 18.62 -1.50 3.36
CA ILE A 349 19.89 -2.22 3.52
C ILE A 349 20.36 -2.14 4.97
N PHE A 350 20.32 -0.94 5.56
CA PHE A 350 20.71 -0.69 6.93
C PHE A 350 19.87 -1.51 7.91
N ARG A 351 18.54 -1.47 7.79
CA ARG A 351 17.64 -2.27 8.65
C ARG A 351 17.86 -3.76 8.51
N LYS A 352 17.88 -4.28 7.28
CA LYS A 352 17.87 -5.72 7.00
C LYS A 352 19.24 -6.38 7.14
N TYR A 353 20.29 -5.74 6.65
CA TYR A 353 21.60 -6.37 6.56
C TYR A 353 22.54 -5.88 7.64
N VAL A 354 22.56 -4.58 7.95
CA VAL A 354 23.46 -4.06 8.99
C VAL A 354 22.92 -4.35 10.40
N LEU A 355 21.68 -3.96 10.70
CA LEU A 355 21.10 -4.10 12.04
C LEU A 355 20.68 -5.54 12.36
N GLU A 356 19.95 -6.20 11.46
CA GLU A 356 19.43 -7.55 11.74
C GLU A 356 20.44 -8.68 11.47
N LEU A 357 21.25 -8.60 10.39
CA LEU A 357 22.25 -9.64 10.06
C LEU A 357 23.66 -9.34 10.57
N GLY A 358 23.97 -8.08 10.92
CA GLY A 358 25.32 -7.68 11.31
C GLY A 358 26.33 -7.69 10.17
N CYS A 359 25.88 -7.45 8.94
CA CYS A 359 26.74 -7.28 7.77
C CYS A 359 27.56 -5.99 7.88
N VAL A 360 28.82 -6.05 7.45
CA VAL A 360 29.72 -4.89 7.45
C VAL A 360 29.80 -4.33 6.03
N ILE A 361 29.49 -3.04 5.86
CA ILE A 361 29.57 -2.37 4.56
C ILE A 361 30.69 -1.33 4.62
N VAL A 362 31.63 -1.43 3.70
CA VAL A 362 32.83 -0.58 3.63
C VAL A 362 32.82 0.20 2.32
N PHE A 363 33.12 1.50 2.39
CA PHE A 363 33.38 2.33 1.21
C PHE A 363 34.87 2.25 0.83
N SER A 364 35.14 2.00 -0.45
CA SER A 364 36.49 2.01 -1.03
C SER A 364 36.62 3.19 -1.98
N GLU A 365 37.55 4.10 -1.68
CA GLU A 365 37.85 5.28 -2.50
C GLU A 365 38.42 4.92 -3.87
N GLU A 366 39.26 3.87 -3.95
CA GLU A 366 39.94 3.48 -5.19
C GLU A 366 38.97 3.06 -6.30
N ASN A 367 37.89 2.39 -5.91
CA ASN A 367 36.88 1.87 -6.83
C ASN A 367 35.57 2.66 -6.76
N ASP A 368 35.54 3.74 -5.97
CA ASP A 368 34.35 4.51 -5.63
C ASP A 368 33.12 3.60 -5.42
N CYS A 369 33.23 2.61 -4.52
CA CYS A 369 32.16 1.62 -4.32
C CYS A 369 31.97 1.24 -2.85
N LEU A 370 30.72 0.93 -2.51
CA LEU A 370 30.35 0.33 -1.23
C LEU A 370 30.26 -1.19 -1.41
N GLN A 371 30.95 -1.94 -0.57
CA GLN A 371 30.97 -3.41 -0.61
C GLN A 371 30.52 -4.00 0.72
N CYS A 372 29.66 -5.00 0.65
CA CYS A 372 29.12 -5.75 1.77
C CYS A 372 29.95 -7.02 2.02
N TYR A 373 30.51 -7.11 3.22
CA TYR A 373 31.21 -8.29 3.71
C TYR A 373 30.34 -9.04 4.72
N THR A 374 30.15 -10.33 4.46
CA THR A 374 29.48 -11.26 5.36
C THR A 374 30.52 -12.15 6.04
N LYS A 375 30.28 -12.54 7.31
CA LYS A 375 31.20 -13.32 8.15
C LYS A 375 31.63 -14.70 7.58
N SER A 376 31.14 -15.12 6.40
CA SER A 376 31.42 -16.43 5.81
C SER A 376 32.37 -16.41 4.60
N THR A 377 32.90 -15.26 4.18
CA THR A 377 33.80 -15.17 3.01
C THR A 377 35.21 -14.70 3.39
N ASP A 378 36.13 -15.66 3.27
CA ASP A 378 37.58 -15.59 3.05
C ASP A 378 38.53 -14.95 4.08
N GLY A 379 39.69 -15.60 4.24
CA GLY A 379 40.65 -15.54 5.35
C GLY A 379 41.43 -14.25 5.62
N ASP A 380 41.03 -13.12 5.03
CA ASP A 380 41.61 -11.78 5.31
C ASP A 380 40.83 -11.02 6.42
N THR A 381 39.94 -11.72 7.12
CA THR A 381 38.84 -11.16 7.94
C THR A 381 39.21 -10.78 9.39
N GLU A 382 40.47 -10.82 9.82
CA GLU A 382 40.79 -10.59 11.23
C GLU A 382 40.70 -9.11 11.66
N VAL A 383 40.87 -8.15 10.74
CA VAL A 383 40.82 -6.71 11.09
C VAL A 383 39.39 -6.16 11.07
N ILE A 384 38.55 -6.62 10.12
CA ILE A 384 37.17 -6.13 9.93
C ILE A 384 36.21 -6.71 10.98
N ALA A 385 36.51 -7.89 11.54
CA ALA A 385 35.65 -8.59 12.49
C ALA A 385 35.52 -7.92 13.88
N SER A 386 36.38 -6.94 14.19
CA SER A 386 36.41 -6.27 15.50
C SER A 386 35.53 -5.02 15.59
N GLN A 387 35.08 -4.48 14.44
CA GLN A 387 34.36 -3.21 14.39
C GLN A 387 32.85 -3.41 14.43
N ASN A 388 32.17 -2.46 15.07
CA ASN A 388 30.72 -2.47 15.16
C ASN A 388 30.11 -2.24 13.76
N PRO A 389 29.24 -3.14 13.24
CA PRO A 389 28.67 -3.01 11.90
C PRO A 389 27.95 -1.67 11.68
N VAL A 390 27.31 -1.13 12.72
CA VAL A 390 26.58 0.15 12.67
C VAL A 390 27.55 1.32 12.55
N ALA A 391 28.58 1.36 13.40
CA ALA A 391 29.60 2.43 13.33
C ALA A 391 30.35 2.40 12.00
N GLN A 392 30.66 1.20 11.49
CA GLN A 392 31.34 1.05 10.22
C GLN A 392 30.47 1.48 9.03
N TYR A 393 29.17 1.16 9.04
CA TYR A 393 28.24 1.63 8.01
C TYR A 393 28.18 3.17 7.95
N ILE A 394 28.05 3.82 9.11
CA ILE A 394 27.99 5.28 9.22
C ILE A 394 29.33 5.90 8.82
N SER A 395 30.45 5.29 9.21
CA SER A 395 31.79 5.72 8.78
C SER A 395 31.92 5.68 7.26
N SER A 396 31.46 4.59 6.62
CA SER A 396 31.47 4.46 5.15
C SER A 396 30.62 5.51 4.46
N LEU A 397 29.43 5.83 4.98
CA LEU A 397 28.59 6.91 4.43
C LEU A 397 29.22 8.29 4.60
N ILE A 398 29.88 8.55 5.73
CA ILE A 398 30.60 9.82 5.98
C ILE A 398 31.82 9.94 5.07
N GLN A 399 32.54 8.84 4.83
CA GLN A 399 33.68 8.82 3.91
C GLN A 399 33.21 9.08 2.47
N TRP A 400 32.12 8.43 2.05
CA TRP A 400 31.50 8.69 0.76
C TRP A 400 31.06 10.16 0.63
N LEU A 401 30.43 10.74 1.66
CA LEU A 401 30.09 12.16 1.69
C LEU A 401 31.34 13.04 1.55
N CYS A 402 32.44 12.71 2.22
CA CYS A 402 33.70 13.44 2.11
C CYS A 402 34.20 13.49 0.67
N THR A 403 34.22 12.34 -0.03
CA THR A 403 34.62 12.26 -1.44
C THR A 403 33.75 13.16 -2.32
N VAL A 404 32.42 13.12 -2.14
CA VAL A 404 31.48 13.94 -2.92
C VAL A 404 31.63 15.44 -2.62
N VAL A 405 31.92 15.81 -1.37
CA VAL A 405 32.20 17.21 -0.98
C VAL A 405 33.49 17.70 -1.63
N GLU A 406 34.55 16.89 -1.63
CA GLU A 406 35.83 17.22 -2.28
C GLU A 406 35.69 17.37 -3.80
N GLU A 407 34.86 16.54 -4.43
CA GLU A 407 34.51 16.69 -5.84
C GLU A 407 33.77 18.00 -6.11
N GLY A 408 32.80 18.38 -5.28
CA GLY A 408 32.06 19.64 -5.44
C GLY A 408 32.87 20.89 -5.11
N GLU A 409 33.83 20.81 -4.19
CA GLU A 409 34.80 21.89 -3.93
C GLU A 409 35.76 22.09 -5.11
N ARG A 410 36.08 21.02 -5.86
CA ARG A 410 36.90 21.08 -7.06
C ARG A 410 36.14 21.59 -8.28
N ASP A 411 34.97 21.00 -8.55
CA ASP A 411 34.12 21.31 -9.69
C ASP A 411 32.65 21.18 -9.32
N LEU A 412 32.09 22.29 -8.85
CA LEU A 412 30.69 22.36 -8.44
C LEU A 412 29.72 22.07 -9.60
N CYS A 413 30.08 22.45 -10.83
CA CYS A 413 29.22 22.26 -12.00
C CYS A 413 29.03 20.77 -12.31
N GLU A 414 30.13 20.01 -12.34
CA GLU A 414 30.06 18.55 -12.54
C GLU A 414 29.41 17.84 -11.34
N ALA A 415 29.69 18.28 -10.11
CA ALA A 415 29.06 17.70 -8.93
C ALA A 415 27.53 17.89 -8.92
N CYS A 416 27.02 19.07 -9.30
CA CYS A 416 25.59 19.32 -9.36
C CYS A 416 24.86 18.49 -10.43
N LYS A 417 25.54 18.04 -11.51
CA LYS A 417 24.96 17.08 -12.47
C LYS A 417 24.68 15.72 -11.83
N ARG A 418 25.36 15.39 -10.72
CA ARG A 418 25.19 14.18 -9.90
C ARG A 418 24.51 14.47 -8.55
N SER A 419 23.63 15.47 -8.50
CA SER A 419 22.89 15.84 -7.27
C SER A 419 23.73 16.49 -6.15
N PHE A 420 25.01 16.81 -6.42
CA PHE A 420 25.98 17.27 -5.43
C PHE A 420 25.97 16.37 -4.20
N VAL A 421 25.45 16.83 -3.04
CA VAL A 421 25.43 16.05 -1.79
C VAL A 421 24.03 15.59 -1.36
N HIS A 422 22.96 16.00 -2.06
CA HIS A 422 21.58 15.86 -1.60
C HIS A 422 21.23 14.42 -1.20
N GLY A 423 21.40 13.47 -2.11
CA GLY A 423 21.02 12.07 -1.84
C GLY A 423 21.87 11.40 -0.76
N VAL A 424 23.15 11.77 -0.61
CA VAL A 424 24.04 11.20 0.42
C VAL A 424 23.64 11.71 1.81
N LEU A 425 23.32 13.00 1.94
CA LEU A 425 22.78 13.58 3.16
C LEU A 425 21.42 12.96 3.54
N LEU A 426 20.53 12.79 2.56
CA LEU A 426 19.24 12.14 2.77
C LEU A 426 19.40 10.67 3.24
N THR A 427 20.37 9.94 2.68
CA THR A 427 20.71 8.58 3.10
C THR A 427 21.21 8.55 4.56
N LEU A 428 22.06 9.50 4.94
CA LEU A 428 22.53 9.65 6.31
C LEU A 428 21.36 9.95 7.25
N ARG A 429 20.49 10.90 6.91
CA ARG A 429 19.29 11.25 7.68
C ARG A 429 18.40 10.04 7.94
N TYR A 430 18.03 9.32 6.88
CA TYR A 430 17.26 8.08 7.01
C TYR A 430 17.98 7.02 7.84
N THR A 431 19.31 6.94 7.79
CA THR A 431 20.07 6.03 8.66
C THR A 431 19.96 6.43 10.13
N PHE A 432 20.10 7.73 10.44
CA PHE A 432 20.00 8.25 11.80
C PHE A 432 18.60 8.08 12.41
N ASP A 433 17.54 8.24 11.62
CA ASP A 433 16.16 8.02 12.05
C ASP A 433 15.90 6.58 12.54
N GLU A 434 16.69 5.62 12.06
CA GLU A 434 16.54 4.20 12.40
C GLU A 434 17.35 3.80 13.65
N LEU A 435 18.22 4.67 14.14
CA LEU A 435 19.10 4.39 15.29
C LEU A 435 18.36 4.51 16.62
N HIS A 436 18.32 3.41 17.38
CA HIS A 436 17.91 3.43 18.77
C HIS A 436 19.13 3.67 19.68
N TRP A 437 19.44 4.92 20.01
CA TRP A 437 20.62 5.33 20.79
C TRP A 437 20.80 4.60 22.14
N ASN A 438 19.71 4.08 22.72
CA ASN A 438 19.73 3.32 23.96
C ASN A 438 20.03 1.82 23.77
N SER A 439 20.18 1.34 22.53
CA SER A 439 20.47 -0.05 22.23
C SER A 439 21.90 -0.43 22.63
N ALA A 440 22.08 -1.66 23.11
CA ALA A 440 23.39 -2.18 23.50
C ALA A 440 24.42 -2.15 22.35
N ALA A 441 23.95 -2.29 21.10
CA ALA A 441 24.77 -2.19 19.91
C ALA A 441 25.37 -0.79 19.71
N ILE A 442 24.68 0.29 20.08
CA ILE A 442 25.23 1.66 19.93
C ILE A 442 26.05 2.06 21.15
N GLN A 443 25.67 1.59 22.34
CA GLN A 443 26.41 1.86 23.58
C GLN A 443 27.84 1.31 23.52
N SER A 444 28.08 0.20 22.81
CA SER A 444 29.42 -0.37 22.63
C SER A 444 30.33 0.45 21.70
N CYS A 445 29.78 1.32 20.84
CA CYS A 445 30.54 2.15 19.89
C CYS A 445 30.32 3.66 20.10
N LEU A 446 29.92 4.09 21.31
CA LEU A 446 29.56 5.49 21.58
C LEU A 446 30.71 6.49 21.31
N SER A 447 31.95 6.11 21.64
CA SER A 447 33.14 6.94 21.41
C SER A 447 33.42 7.15 19.92
N GLU A 448 33.36 6.08 19.14
CA GLU A 448 33.47 6.12 17.68
C GLU A 448 32.36 6.94 17.07
N MET A 449 31.11 6.71 17.51
CA MET A 449 29.94 7.42 17.02
C MET A 449 30.04 8.93 17.28
N ARG A 450 30.54 9.34 18.45
CA ARG A 450 30.79 10.76 18.75
C ARG A 450 31.84 11.37 17.80
N SER A 451 32.89 10.63 17.47
CA SER A 451 33.90 11.06 16.50
C SER A 451 33.31 11.21 15.09
N LEU A 452 32.49 10.23 14.67
CA LEU A 452 31.80 10.25 13.37
C LEU A 452 30.82 11.42 13.25
N VAL A 453 29.99 11.66 14.26
CA VAL A 453 29.09 12.83 14.30
C VAL A 453 29.89 14.14 14.26
N GLY A 454 31.04 14.21 14.94
CA GLY A 454 31.94 15.37 14.86
C GLY A 454 32.46 15.62 13.44
N LYS A 455 32.88 14.57 12.73
CA LYS A 455 33.29 14.66 11.32
C LYS A 455 32.13 15.08 10.41
N LEU A 456 30.94 14.52 10.62
CA LEU A 456 29.75 14.88 9.86
C LEU A 456 29.41 16.37 10.00
N LEU A 457 29.43 16.91 11.22
CA LEU A 457 29.19 18.34 11.45
C LEU A 457 30.23 19.22 10.74
N GLN A 458 31.50 18.81 10.69
CA GLN A 458 32.53 19.52 9.93
C GLN A 458 32.24 19.51 8.43
N LEU A 459 31.80 18.37 7.87
CA LEU A 459 31.41 18.27 6.47
C LEU A 459 30.18 19.14 6.16
N ILE A 460 29.18 19.15 7.04
CA ILE A 460 28.00 20.01 6.91
C ILE A 460 28.39 21.50 6.83
N MET A 461 29.32 21.94 7.68
CA MET A 461 29.82 23.32 7.62
C MET A 461 30.54 23.63 6.29
N ARG A 462 31.32 22.69 5.75
CA ARG A 462 31.95 22.82 4.42
C ARG A 462 30.91 22.92 3.32
N ILE A 463 29.94 22.01 3.29
CA ILE A 463 28.81 22.01 2.34
C ILE A 463 28.09 23.35 2.38
N THR A 464 27.77 23.84 3.58
CA THR A 464 27.11 25.14 3.77
C THR A 464 27.93 26.26 3.17
N SER A 465 29.25 26.27 3.39
CA SER A 465 30.12 27.34 2.86
C SER A 465 30.13 27.39 1.32
N VAL A 466 30.04 26.24 0.66
CA VAL A 466 30.01 26.13 -0.81
C VAL A 466 28.63 26.49 -1.36
N ALA A 467 27.58 25.87 -0.82
CA ALA A 467 26.22 26.00 -1.35
C ALA A 467 25.56 27.35 -1.00
N LEU A 468 25.82 27.89 0.20
CA LEU A 468 25.21 29.14 0.65
C LEU A 468 25.61 30.31 -0.24
N TRP A 469 26.86 30.34 -0.72
CA TRP A 469 27.32 31.40 -1.62
C TRP A 469 26.46 31.48 -2.88
N VAL A 470 26.23 30.33 -3.53
CA VAL A 470 25.40 30.21 -4.75
C VAL A 470 23.95 30.58 -4.48
N VAL A 471 23.35 30.02 -3.42
CA VAL A 471 21.93 30.29 -3.10
C VAL A 471 21.73 31.76 -2.72
N SER A 472 22.71 32.37 -2.04
CA SER A 472 22.65 33.77 -1.63
C SER A 472 22.88 34.76 -2.77
N SER A 473 23.66 34.41 -3.80
CA SER A 473 23.90 35.28 -4.95
C SER A 473 22.68 35.38 -5.88
N ASP A 474 21.96 34.28 -6.08
CA ASP A 474 20.77 34.23 -6.95
C ASP A 474 19.48 34.71 -6.25
N ALA A 475 19.44 34.72 -4.92
CA ALA A 475 18.33 35.32 -4.16
C ALA A 475 18.11 36.81 -4.49
N TRP A 476 19.12 37.49 -5.06
CA TRP A 476 19.03 38.88 -5.49
C TRP A 476 18.39 39.04 -6.89
N TYR A 477 18.24 37.96 -7.65
CA TYR A 477 17.77 37.96 -9.06
C TYR A 477 16.53 37.10 -9.33
N MET A 478 15.84 36.59 -8.29
CA MET A 478 14.62 35.79 -8.48
C MET A 478 13.44 36.62 -9.04
N PRO A 479 12.88 36.27 -10.22
CA PRO A 479 11.55 36.73 -10.61
C PRO A 479 10.50 36.13 -9.67
N TYR A 480 9.49 36.91 -9.31
CA TYR A 480 8.49 36.59 -8.26
C TYR A 480 7.55 35.39 -8.53
N ASP A 481 7.74 34.59 -9.59
CA ASP A 481 6.83 33.53 -10.01
C ASP A 481 7.52 32.15 -10.13
N MET A 482 8.04 31.62 -9.02
CA MET A 482 8.65 30.28 -8.98
C MET A 482 7.77 29.22 -8.29
N ASP A 483 6.53 29.55 -7.94
CA ASP A 483 5.57 28.57 -7.38
C ASP A 483 4.98 27.63 -8.45
N ASP A 484 5.10 27.95 -9.75
CA ASP A 484 4.51 27.18 -10.86
C ASP A 484 5.51 26.30 -11.65
N MET A 485 6.81 26.24 -11.31
CA MET A 485 7.82 25.50 -12.09
C MET A 485 8.07 24.04 -11.66
N ILE A 486 7.27 23.49 -10.74
CA ILE A 486 7.31 22.05 -10.39
C ILE A 486 6.34 21.24 -11.28
N ASP A 487 5.87 21.80 -12.40
CA ASP A 487 5.13 21.00 -13.38
C ASP A 487 6.11 20.09 -14.15
N ASP A 488 6.01 18.78 -13.89
CA ASP A 488 6.74 17.67 -14.52
C ASP A 488 6.61 17.61 -16.06
N GLY A 489 5.89 18.54 -16.68
CA GLY A 489 5.57 18.57 -18.11
C GLY A 489 6.77 18.81 -19.04
N SER A 490 7.89 19.35 -18.57
CA SER A 490 9.05 19.65 -19.44
C SER A 490 9.90 18.43 -19.84
N PHE A 491 9.72 17.28 -19.18
CA PHE A 491 10.48 16.05 -19.47
C PHE A 491 9.65 14.97 -20.19
N LEU A 492 8.37 15.24 -20.50
CA LEU A 492 7.45 14.30 -21.15
C LEU A 492 7.40 14.41 -22.69
N LEU A 493 8.19 15.30 -23.30
CA LEU A 493 8.13 15.56 -24.75
C LEU A 493 8.81 14.48 -25.62
N ASP A 494 9.49 13.49 -25.05
CA ASP A 494 10.23 12.46 -25.81
C ASP A 494 9.53 11.10 -25.90
N ILE A 495 8.22 11.01 -25.60
CA ILE A 495 7.43 9.80 -25.84
C ILE A 495 6.09 10.17 -26.49
N ILE A 496 6.12 10.52 -27.78
CA ILE A 496 4.94 10.37 -28.65
C ILE A 496 5.37 9.57 -29.88
N ASP A 497 4.69 8.44 -30.01
CA ASP A 497 4.76 7.40 -31.03
C ASP A 497 4.63 7.96 -32.45
N GLU A 498 5.40 7.39 -33.38
CA GLU A 498 5.22 7.55 -34.81
C GLU A 498 3.87 6.94 -35.22
N ASP A 499 2.92 7.74 -35.72
CA ASP A 499 2.12 7.33 -36.89
C ASP A 499 1.29 8.47 -37.52
N GLN A 500 1.56 8.68 -38.81
CA GLN A 500 0.73 9.27 -39.88
C GLN A 500 0.69 10.80 -40.15
N PRO A 501 0.45 11.18 -41.44
CA PRO A 501 1.25 12.20 -42.12
C PRO A 501 0.46 13.46 -42.58
N ASP A 502 1.26 14.45 -42.99
CA ASP A 502 1.00 15.55 -43.94
C ASP A 502 -0.24 16.45 -43.73
N THR A 503 0.00 17.76 -43.53
CA THR A 503 -0.32 18.80 -44.53
C THR A 503 0.39 20.12 -44.18
N ALA A 504 1.04 20.71 -45.17
CA ALA A 504 1.82 21.94 -45.14
C ALA A 504 1.00 23.23 -44.94
N LEU A 505 1.60 24.27 -44.31
CA LEU A 505 2.00 25.54 -44.95
C LEU A 505 2.37 26.65 -43.94
N ALA A 506 3.63 27.08 -44.05
CA ALA A 506 4.22 28.41 -43.90
C ALA A 506 3.53 29.51 -43.04
N THR A 507 4.28 30.05 -42.08
CA THR A 507 4.79 31.43 -42.19
C THR A 507 5.99 31.66 -41.27
N THR A 508 7.08 32.09 -41.90
CA THR A 508 8.27 32.69 -41.32
C THR A 508 7.95 33.91 -40.46
N GLU A 509 8.51 33.99 -39.25
CA GLU A 509 9.08 35.24 -38.75
C GLU A 509 10.36 34.97 -37.95
N LYS A 510 11.45 35.52 -38.48
CA LYS A 510 12.78 35.52 -37.90
C LYS A 510 12.79 36.44 -36.68
N ASN A 511 12.97 35.88 -35.49
CA ASN A 511 13.60 36.60 -34.38
C ASN A 511 14.83 35.84 -33.92
N ALA A 512 15.97 36.28 -34.44
CA ALA A 512 17.28 35.90 -33.96
C ALA A 512 17.43 36.40 -32.51
N LYS A 513 17.23 35.51 -31.53
CA LYS A 513 17.84 35.66 -30.20
C LYS A 513 19.08 34.79 -30.14
N SER A 514 20.20 35.50 -30.19
CA SER A 514 21.54 35.03 -29.87
C SER A 514 21.57 34.26 -28.55
N GLY A 515 22.23 33.09 -28.56
CA GLY A 515 22.90 32.45 -27.43
C GLY A 515 22.06 32.17 -26.18
N ASN A 516 21.56 30.94 -26.04
CA ASN A 516 21.02 30.47 -24.75
C ASN A 516 21.46 29.04 -24.39
N ASN A 517 22.75 28.74 -24.56
CA ASN A 517 23.36 27.50 -24.05
C ASN A 517 23.86 27.61 -22.58
N GLY A 518 23.79 28.80 -21.94
CA GLY A 518 24.30 29.04 -20.59
C GLY A 518 23.31 28.83 -19.44
N LYS A 519 22.00 29.06 -19.66
CA LYS A 519 20.96 28.93 -18.63
C LYS A 519 20.76 27.52 -18.03
N PRO A 520 20.97 26.41 -18.76
CA PRO A 520 20.79 25.08 -18.18
C PRO A 520 21.81 24.76 -17.09
N ALA A 521 23.06 25.20 -17.26
CA ALA A 521 24.15 24.90 -16.31
C ALA A 521 24.00 25.69 -15.00
N GLU A 522 23.65 26.97 -15.09
CA GLU A 522 23.39 27.82 -13.91
C GLU A 522 22.21 27.30 -13.10
N HIS A 523 21.13 26.87 -13.77
CA HIS A 523 19.95 26.31 -13.10
C HIS A 523 20.27 24.98 -12.37
N VAL A 524 21.05 24.09 -12.97
CA VAL A 524 21.46 22.82 -12.33
C VAL A 524 22.30 23.07 -11.07
N ILE A 525 23.21 24.06 -11.11
CA ILE A 525 24.03 24.44 -9.97
C ILE A 525 23.17 25.01 -8.83
N MET A 526 22.23 25.91 -9.17
CA MET A 526 21.31 26.51 -8.19
C MET A 526 20.45 25.44 -7.52
N VAL A 527 19.80 24.56 -8.29
CA VAL A 527 18.95 23.48 -7.76
C VAL A 527 19.76 22.53 -6.87
N GLY A 528 20.96 22.12 -7.30
CA GLY A 528 21.83 21.25 -6.51
C GLY A 528 22.26 21.87 -5.18
N CYS A 529 22.62 23.16 -5.18
CA CYS A 529 22.97 23.89 -3.96
C CYS A 529 21.76 24.13 -3.05
N TRP A 530 20.59 24.42 -3.61
CA TRP A 530 19.34 24.58 -2.85
C TRP A 530 18.93 23.27 -2.16
N LEU A 531 18.98 22.14 -2.87
CA LEU A 531 18.70 20.82 -2.30
C LEU A 531 19.69 20.45 -1.19
N ALA A 532 20.99 20.75 -1.38
CA ALA A 532 21.99 20.55 -0.35
C ALA A 532 21.71 21.39 0.92
N MET A 533 21.36 22.67 0.75
CA MET A 533 21.00 23.55 1.86
C MET A 533 19.73 23.09 2.58
N LYS A 534 18.74 22.57 1.84
CA LYS A 534 17.52 22.00 2.41
C LYS A 534 17.84 20.84 3.36
N GLU A 535 18.65 19.87 2.92
CA GLU A 535 19.02 18.71 3.76
C GLU A 535 19.95 19.06 4.93
N VAL A 536 20.69 20.18 4.87
CA VAL A 536 21.50 20.65 6.00
C VAL A 536 20.64 21.29 7.10
N MET A 537 19.50 21.87 6.74
CA MET A 537 18.59 22.54 7.68
C MET A 537 17.62 21.58 8.38
N ASP A 538 17.30 20.45 7.74
CA ASP A 538 16.47 19.36 8.27
C ASP A 538 17.28 18.43 9.20
#